data_AF-J8FGM9-F1
#
_entry.id   AF-J8FGM9-F1
#
_cell.length_a   1.000
_cell.length_b   1.000
_cell.length_c   1.000
_cell.angle_alpha   90.00
_cell.angle_beta   90.00
_cell.angle_gamma   90.00
#
_symmetry.space_group_name_H-M   'P 1'
#
loop_
_entity.id
_entity.type
_entity.pdbx_description
1 polymer ?
#
loop_
_entity_poly.entity_id
_entity_poly.type
_entity_poly.pdbx_seq_one_letter_code
_entity_poly.pdbx_strand_id
1 'polypeptide(L)'
;MDILRRPAFSLLVAFVCSALYGFIRIEKVQQIIEIWAFFGIALLVLAIHELGHVICGLIVGLKFKFMTVGPITVQKEKGKIRIRENKIWMYVGGVAMLVPPATYTPNLSKKWAWMTLSGPLTSFVFGIVSGYIYMVSYYHMLLYFSVLHLAIFVVTAIPIKGTLLSDGMQFLILIKDDEKAREHLYTIQVSSELFSYKRPEDWDERLIELSEGKLKEDKSISEIMSGLMLVFYARADQEGMEKAIVHLEKIVQLPVTKENKYFVGSFHSWYLLYRVLYQKEGLSLQEAKNHAKAITRLDLHGYYRAQGIIKYLEQDIEAFHIYMKKADKELKTAEKSELGYLKLEREWFERLKERVSYDG
;
A
#
# COMPACT_ATOMS: atom_id res chain seq x y z
N MET A 1 -11.55 19.60 -0.47
CA MET A 1 -11.23 18.83 -1.69
C MET A 1 -10.52 17.50 -1.41
N ASP A 2 -9.69 17.33 -0.37
CA ASP A 2 -9.04 16.02 -0.10
C ASP A 2 -9.98 14.92 0.44
N ILE A 3 -11.14 15.27 1.01
CA ILE A 3 -12.11 14.27 1.56
C ILE A 3 -12.80 13.48 0.42
N LEU A 4 -13.04 14.09 -0.75
CA LEU A 4 -13.59 13.40 -1.94
C LEU A 4 -12.62 12.37 -2.54
N ARG A 5 -11.37 12.34 -2.07
CA ARG A 5 -10.41 11.28 -2.42
C ARG A 5 -10.56 10.04 -1.53
N ARG A 6 -11.43 10.06 -0.53
CA ARG A 6 -11.69 8.89 0.33
C ARG A 6 -12.88 8.08 -0.19
N PRO A 7 -12.70 6.77 -0.43
CA PRO A 7 -13.78 5.88 -0.87
C PRO A 7 -15.05 5.99 -0.03
N ALA A 8 -14.96 5.91 1.30
CA ALA A 8 -16.13 5.89 2.18
C ALA A 8 -16.98 7.16 2.06
N PHE A 9 -16.34 8.33 2.10
CA PHE A 9 -17.04 9.60 1.99
C PHE A 9 -17.67 9.78 0.61
N SER A 10 -16.96 9.45 -0.47
CA SER A 10 -17.48 9.58 -1.82
C SER A 10 -18.66 8.64 -2.07
N LEU A 11 -18.61 7.42 -1.54
CA LEU A 11 -19.74 6.49 -1.58
C LEU A 11 -20.94 7.01 -0.78
N LEU A 12 -20.72 7.61 0.39
CA LEU A 12 -21.79 8.23 1.18
C LEU A 12 -22.45 9.39 0.42
N VAL A 13 -21.65 10.27 -0.20
CA VAL A 13 -22.17 11.39 -1.00
C VAL A 13 -22.98 10.86 -2.19
N ALA A 14 -22.45 9.86 -2.91
CA ALA A 14 -23.18 9.22 -4.01
C ALA A 14 -24.51 8.61 -3.55
N PHE A 15 -24.52 7.94 -2.39
CA PHE A 15 -25.72 7.38 -1.79
C PHE A 15 -26.75 8.45 -1.47
N VAL A 16 -26.35 9.53 -0.77
CA VAL A 16 -27.25 10.64 -0.43
C VAL A 16 -27.81 11.31 -1.69
N CYS A 17 -26.97 11.60 -2.68
CA CYS A 17 -27.42 12.18 -3.96
C CYS A 17 -28.42 11.27 -4.68
N SER A 18 -28.18 9.96 -4.70
CA SER A 18 -29.11 9.00 -5.31
C SER A 18 -30.43 8.91 -4.55
N ALA A 19 -30.41 8.95 -3.22
CA ALA A 19 -31.61 8.94 -2.40
C ALA A 19 -32.45 10.21 -2.64
N LEU A 20 -31.81 11.39 -2.66
CA LEU A 20 -32.48 12.66 -2.98
C LEU A 20 -33.08 12.64 -4.38
N TYR A 21 -32.37 12.08 -5.37
CA TYR A 21 -32.91 11.92 -6.72
C TYR A 21 -34.13 10.99 -6.73
N GLY A 22 -34.10 9.89 -5.98
CA GLY A 22 -35.25 8.99 -5.81
C GLY A 22 -36.45 9.65 -5.15
N PHE A 23 -36.24 10.54 -4.18
CA PHE A 23 -37.33 11.33 -3.58
C PHE A 23 -37.96 12.30 -4.59
N ILE A 24 -37.17 12.88 -5.50
CA ILE A 24 -37.68 13.79 -6.55
C ILE A 24 -38.34 13.02 -7.70
N ARG A 25 -37.85 11.82 -8.01
CA ARG A 25 -38.29 10.94 -9.10
C ARG A 25 -38.69 9.58 -8.54
N ILE A 26 -39.87 9.50 -7.94
CA ILE A 26 -40.37 8.29 -7.27
C ILE A 26 -40.37 7.09 -8.22
N GLU A 27 -40.67 7.30 -9.50
CA GLU A 27 -40.64 6.29 -10.55
C GLU A 27 -39.25 5.67 -10.79
N LYS A 28 -38.18 6.28 -10.27
CA LYS A 28 -36.79 5.81 -10.36
C LYS A 28 -36.29 5.10 -9.10
N VAL A 29 -37.05 5.11 -7.99
CA VAL A 29 -36.61 4.56 -6.70
C VAL A 29 -36.22 3.08 -6.81
N GLN A 30 -37.01 2.27 -7.51
CA GLN A 30 -36.71 0.85 -7.71
C GLN A 30 -35.36 0.63 -8.41
N GLN A 31 -35.08 1.40 -9.47
CA GLN A 31 -33.81 1.34 -10.21
C GLN A 31 -32.62 1.72 -9.31
N ILE A 32 -32.80 2.72 -8.44
CA ILE A 32 -31.76 3.17 -7.50
C ILE A 32 -31.48 2.08 -6.47
N ILE A 33 -32.52 1.44 -5.93
CA ILE A 33 -32.37 0.32 -5.00
C ILE A 33 -31.61 -0.83 -5.66
N GLU A 34 -31.97 -1.20 -6.89
CA GLU A 34 -31.31 -2.27 -7.64
C GLU A 34 -29.82 -1.98 -7.90
N ILE A 35 -29.47 -0.73 -8.25
CA ILE A 35 -28.07 -0.31 -8.44
C ILE A 35 -27.27 -0.47 -7.14
N TRP A 36 -27.79 0.01 -6.00
CA TRP A 36 -27.11 -0.12 -4.71
C TRP A 36 -27.04 -1.56 -4.22
N ALA A 37 -28.08 -2.35 -4.50
CA ALA A 37 -28.10 -3.76 -4.17
C ALA A 37 -27.05 -4.53 -4.99
N PHE A 38 -26.94 -4.25 -6.30
CA PHE A 38 -25.89 -4.80 -7.16
C PHE A 38 -24.49 -4.37 -6.69
N PHE A 39 -24.30 -3.09 -6.36
CA PHE A 39 -23.03 -2.60 -5.81
C PHE A 39 -22.66 -3.29 -4.50
N GLY A 40 -23.63 -3.49 -3.60
CA GLY A 40 -23.44 -4.24 -2.36
C GLY A 40 -23.06 -5.70 -2.60
N ILE A 41 -23.71 -6.38 -3.56
CA ILE A 41 -23.34 -7.73 -3.99
C ILE A 41 -21.91 -7.75 -4.53
N ALA A 42 -21.53 -6.80 -5.38
CA ALA A 42 -20.18 -6.74 -5.94
C ALA A 42 -19.12 -6.61 -4.85
N LEU A 43 -19.33 -5.76 -3.84
CA LEU A 43 -18.43 -5.66 -2.69
C LEU A 43 -18.39 -6.97 -1.87
N LEU A 44 -19.53 -7.64 -1.68
CA LEU A 44 -19.58 -8.91 -0.97
C LEU A 44 -18.82 -10.01 -1.70
N VAL A 45 -18.97 -10.09 -3.03
CA VAL A 45 -18.24 -11.04 -3.90
C VAL A 45 -16.73 -10.86 -3.75
N LEU A 46 -16.25 -9.61 -3.79
CA LEU A 46 -14.84 -9.28 -3.58
C LEU A 46 -14.39 -9.66 -2.16
N ALA A 47 -15.20 -9.39 -1.14
CA ALA A 47 -14.89 -9.78 0.24
C ALA A 47 -14.74 -11.30 0.42
N ILE A 48 -15.62 -12.08 -0.20
CA ILE A 48 -15.55 -13.53 -0.15
C ILE A 48 -14.32 -14.05 -0.91
N HIS A 49 -14.00 -13.46 -2.06
CA HIS A 49 -12.78 -13.76 -2.82
C HIS A 49 -11.52 -13.55 -1.96
N GLU A 50 -11.35 -12.33 -1.42
CA GLU A 50 -10.19 -11.97 -0.60
C GLU A 50 -10.11 -12.81 0.68
N LEU A 51 -11.25 -13.14 1.28
CA LEU A 51 -11.31 -14.02 2.44
C LEU A 51 -10.81 -15.44 2.09
N GLY A 52 -11.01 -15.89 0.86
CA GLY A 52 -10.42 -17.14 0.35
C GLY A 52 -8.90 -17.14 0.42
N HIS A 53 -8.23 -16.05 0.02
CA HIS A 53 -6.78 -15.88 0.19
C HIS A 53 -6.39 -15.90 1.67
N VAL A 54 -7.10 -15.14 2.50
CA VAL A 54 -6.80 -15.04 3.93
C VAL A 54 -6.90 -16.40 4.62
N ILE A 55 -7.99 -17.14 4.40
CA ILE A 55 -8.22 -18.44 5.04
C ILE A 55 -7.13 -19.44 4.62
N CYS A 56 -6.88 -19.59 3.31
CA CYS A 56 -5.84 -20.51 2.82
C CYS A 56 -4.46 -20.11 3.32
N GLY A 57 -4.14 -18.81 3.26
CA GLY A 57 -2.90 -18.25 3.77
C GLY A 57 -2.66 -18.58 5.25
N LEU A 58 -3.68 -18.45 6.09
CA LEU A 58 -3.61 -18.85 7.50
C LEU A 58 -3.39 -20.37 7.66
N ILE A 59 -4.10 -21.19 6.88
CA ILE A 59 -3.96 -22.67 6.89
C ILE A 59 -2.53 -23.10 6.53
N VAL A 60 -1.91 -22.45 5.53
CA VAL A 60 -0.52 -22.77 5.12
C VAL A 60 0.55 -22.11 6.02
N GLY A 61 0.12 -21.38 7.06
CA GLY A 61 0.99 -20.82 8.10
C GLY A 61 1.54 -19.41 7.81
N LEU A 62 0.92 -18.67 6.89
CA LEU A 62 1.19 -17.24 6.71
C LEU A 62 0.48 -16.41 7.78
N LYS A 63 0.95 -15.18 7.99
CA LYS A 63 0.39 -14.26 8.97
C LYS A 63 -0.44 -13.19 8.28
N PHE A 64 -1.72 -13.12 8.63
CA PHE A 64 -2.60 -12.05 8.18
C PHE A 64 -2.14 -10.67 8.67
N LYS A 65 -2.11 -9.68 7.77
CA LYS A 65 -1.84 -8.27 8.09
C LYS A 65 -3.08 -7.41 7.92
N PHE A 66 -3.62 -7.35 6.70
CA PHE A 66 -4.84 -6.61 6.41
C PHE A 66 -5.58 -7.18 5.21
N MET A 67 -6.86 -6.85 5.10
CA MET A 67 -7.72 -7.07 3.95
C MET A 67 -8.55 -5.81 3.74
N THR A 68 -8.61 -5.31 2.52
CA THR A 68 -9.41 -4.12 2.18
C THR A 68 -10.38 -4.47 1.07
N VAL A 69 -11.65 -4.12 1.25
CA VAL A 69 -12.71 -4.24 0.24
C VAL A 69 -13.63 -3.04 0.33
N GLY A 70 -13.80 -2.36 -0.81
CA GLY A 70 -14.60 -1.14 -0.85
C GLY A 70 -14.08 -0.08 0.12
N PRO A 71 -14.95 0.50 0.96
CA PRO A 71 -14.55 1.51 1.94
C PRO A 71 -13.98 0.95 3.25
N ILE A 72 -13.87 -0.37 3.39
CA ILE A 72 -13.56 -1.03 4.66
C ILE A 72 -12.20 -1.74 4.57
N THR A 73 -11.34 -1.49 5.56
CA THR A 73 -10.11 -2.24 5.79
C THR A 73 -10.22 -2.98 7.13
N VAL A 74 -10.03 -4.29 7.12
CA VAL A 74 -9.86 -5.12 8.31
C VAL A 74 -8.36 -5.38 8.47
N GLN A 75 -7.78 -5.01 9.60
CA GLN A 75 -6.34 -5.14 9.81
C GLN A 75 -5.99 -5.57 11.23
N LYS A 76 -4.82 -6.20 11.38
CA LYS A 76 -4.27 -6.60 12.68
C LYS A 76 -3.40 -5.49 13.24
N GLU A 77 -3.81 -4.92 14.38
CA GLU A 77 -3.08 -3.90 15.15
C GLU A 77 -2.93 -4.37 16.60
N LYS A 78 -1.75 -4.30 17.22
CA LYS A 78 -1.54 -4.75 18.62
C LYS A 78 -2.04 -6.16 18.90
N GLY A 79 -1.90 -7.06 17.93
CA GLY A 79 -2.40 -8.44 18.02
C GLY A 79 -3.93 -8.59 17.91
N LYS A 80 -4.70 -7.50 17.81
CA LYS A 80 -6.16 -7.49 17.71
C LYS A 80 -6.62 -7.14 16.31
N ILE A 81 -7.75 -7.71 15.89
CA ILE A 81 -8.40 -7.33 14.63
C ILE A 81 -9.13 -6.00 14.83
N ARG A 82 -8.97 -5.07 13.89
CA ARG A 82 -9.61 -3.76 13.89
C ARG A 82 -10.13 -3.42 12.51
N ILE A 83 -11.25 -2.69 12.51
CA ILE A 83 -11.88 -2.18 11.29
C ILE A 83 -11.52 -0.70 11.14
N ARG A 84 -11.10 -0.31 9.95
CA ARG A 84 -10.69 1.04 9.56
C ARG A 84 -11.35 1.44 8.25
N GLU A 85 -11.42 2.75 8.03
CA GLU A 85 -11.77 3.33 6.74
C GLU A 85 -10.64 3.08 5.73
N ASN A 86 -10.97 2.56 4.54
CA ASN A 86 -10.06 2.55 3.41
C ASN A 86 -9.88 3.99 2.90
N LYS A 87 -8.63 4.44 2.83
CA LYS A 87 -8.27 5.79 2.33
C LYS A 87 -7.75 5.79 0.89
N ILE A 88 -7.58 4.61 0.27
CA ILE A 88 -6.89 4.43 -1.00
C ILE A 88 -7.86 3.80 -2.01
N TRP A 89 -8.22 4.56 -3.05
CA TRP A 89 -9.11 4.08 -4.12
C TRP A 89 -8.60 2.81 -4.82
N MET A 90 -7.28 2.67 -4.96
CA MET A 90 -6.67 1.48 -5.56
C MET A 90 -7.01 0.19 -4.81
N TYR A 91 -7.34 0.25 -3.52
CA TYR A 91 -7.68 -0.93 -2.71
C TYR A 91 -9.18 -1.24 -2.67
N VAL A 92 -10.03 -0.42 -3.31
CA VAL A 92 -11.49 -0.63 -3.33
C VAL A 92 -11.86 -1.97 -3.97
N GLY A 93 -11.09 -2.40 -4.98
CA GLY A 93 -11.31 -3.62 -5.73
C GLY A 93 -11.01 -4.93 -5.00
N GLY A 94 -10.53 -4.88 -3.76
CA GLY A 94 -10.07 -6.08 -3.04
C GLY A 94 -8.55 -6.15 -3.00
N VAL A 95 -7.99 -6.22 -1.79
CA VAL A 95 -6.58 -6.54 -1.53
C VAL A 95 -6.47 -7.27 -0.20
N ALA A 96 -5.91 -8.48 -0.19
CA ALA A 96 -5.45 -9.17 1.00
C ALA A 96 -3.92 -9.16 1.10
N MET A 97 -3.41 -8.77 2.27
CA MET A 97 -1.99 -8.81 2.59
C MET A 97 -1.71 -9.83 3.68
N LEU A 98 -0.89 -10.81 3.32
CA LEU A 98 -0.28 -11.76 4.24
C LEU A 98 1.23 -11.65 4.18
N VAL A 99 1.90 -12.07 5.25
CA VAL A 99 3.36 -12.11 5.33
C VAL A 99 3.86 -13.49 5.75
N PRO A 100 5.05 -13.91 5.29
CA PRO A 100 5.72 -15.09 5.82
C PRO A 100 5.89 -15.00 7.35
N PRO A 101 5.81 -16.12 8.07
CA PRO A 101 5.98 -16.13 9.53
C PRO A 101 7.40 -15.77 9.98
N ALA A 102 8.39 -16.06 9.13
CA ALA A 102 9.81 -15.76 9.27
C ALA A 102 10.45 -15.59 7.88
N THR A 103 11.60 -14.95 7.81
CA THR A 103 12.26 -14.65 6.54
C THR A 103 12.68 -15.92 5.79
N TYR A 104 13.14 -16.94 6.52
CA TYR A 104 13.23 -18.30 6.00
C TYR A 104 11.97 -19.08 6.37
N THR A 105 11.15 -19.38 5.37
CA THR A 105 9.99 -20.25 5.52
C THR A 105 10.12 -21.44 4.57
N PRO A 106 10.20 -22.69 5.07
CA PRO A 106 10.28 -23.86 4.21
C PRO A 106 9.08 -23.93 3.25
N ASN A 107 9.35 -24.28 1.99
CA ASN A 107 8.36 -24.39 0.93
C ASN A 107 7.51 -23.11 0.72
N LEU A 108 8.08 -21.93 0.99
CA LEU A 108 7.36 -20.65 0.87
C LEU A 108 6.71 -20.49 -0.51
N SER A 109 7.41 -20.88 -1.59
CA SER A 109 6.88 -20.81 -2.95
C SER A 109 5.54 -21.54 -3.10
N LYS A 110 5.50 -22.81 -2.69
CA LYS A 110 4.29 -23.65 -2.76
C LYS A 110 3.18 -23.12 -1.85
N LYS A 111 3.53 -22.67 -0.63
CA LYS A 111 2.55 -22.07 0.29
C LYS A 111 1.90 -20.83 -0.30
N TRP A 112 2.71 -19.95 -0.90
CA TRP A 112 2.24 -18.73 -1.53
C TRP A 112 1.41 -19.03 -2.77
N ALA A 113 1.82 -20.01 -3.59
CA ALA A 113 1.03 -20.49 -4.73
C ALA A 113 -0.39 -20.90 -4.30
N TRP A 114 -0.52 -21.74 -3.27
CA TRP A 114 -1.82 -22.18 -2.78
C TRP A 114 -2.67 -21.05 -2.18
N MET A 115 -2.04 -20.11 -1.48
CA MET A 115 -2.72 -18.91 -0.98
C MET A 115 -3.25 -18.05 -2.13
N THR A 116 -2.46 -17.85 -3.17
CA THR A 116 -2.87 -17.10 -4.35
C THR A 116 -3.99 -17.82 -5.13
N LEU A 117 -3.93 -19.14 -5.28
CA LEU A 117 -4.98 -19.87 -6.02
C LEU A 117 -6.34 -19.89 -5.30
N SER A 118 -6.36 -19.72 -3.98
CA SER A 118 -7.58 -19.94 -3.19
C SER A 118 -8.66 -18.86 -3.36
N GLY A 119 -8.32 -17.62 -3.70
CA GLY A 119 -9.31 -16.57 -4.01
C GLY A 119 -10.16 -16.92 -5.23
N PRO A 120 -9.52 -17.23 -6.39
CA PRO A 120 -10.22 -17.75 -7.56
C PRO A 120 -11.04 -19.02 -7.26
N LEU A 121 -10.46 -20.01 -6.55
CA LEU A 121 -11.20 -21.24 -6.20
C LEU A 121 -12.43 -20.96 -5.33
N THR A 122 -12.30 -20.06 -4.36
CA THR A 122 -13.43 -19.63 -3.52
C THR A 122 -14.51 -18.99 -4.38
N SER A 123 -14.13 -18.11 -5.31
CA SER A 123 -15.07 -17.47 -6.22
C SER A 123 -15.77 -18.47 -7.13
N PHE A 124 -15.05 -19.45 -7.66
CA PHE A 124 -15.63 -20.51 -8.47
C PHE A 124 -16.67 -21.32 -7.68
N VAL A 125 -16.33 -21.78 -6.48
CA VAL A 125 -17.25 -22.56 -5.62
C VAL A 125 -18.51 -21.77 -5.28
N PHE A 126 -18.37 -20.52 -4.83
CA PHE A 126 -19.52 -19.68 -4.51
C PHE A 126 -20.36 -19.35 -5.75
N GLY A 127 -19.73 -19.18 -6.91
CA GLY A 127 -20.40 -18.97 -8.20
C GLY A 127 -21.28 -20.15 -8.61
N ILE A 128 -20.76 -21.37 -8.53
CA ILE A 128 -21.50 -22.60 -8.86
C ILE A 128 -22.62 -22.87 -7.85
N VAL A 129 -22.33 -22.79 -6.55
CA VAL A 129 -23.30 -23.09 -5.49
C VAL A 129 -24.47 -22.09 -5.54
N SER A 130 -24.20 -20.80 -5.66
CA SER A 130 -25.26 -19.79 -5.73
C SER A 130 -26.06 -19.88 -7.04
N GLY A 131 -25.42 -20.22 -8.16
CA GLY A 131 -26.09 -20.50 -9.42
C GLY A 131 -27.04 -21.70 -9.33
N TYR A 132 -26.60 -22.78 -8.67
CA TYR A 132 -27.47 -23.94 -8.41
C TYR A 132 -28.66 -23.57 -7.51
N ILE A 133 -28.44 -22.84 -6.42
CA ILE A 133 -29.53 -22.40 -5.53
C ILE A 133 -30.49 -21.47 -6.28
N TYR A 134 -29.99 -20.61 -7.16
CA TYR A 134 -30.83 -19.78 -8.03
C TYR A 134 -31.75 -20.63 -8.92
N MET A 135 -31.25 -21.70 -9.54
CA MET A 135 -32.07 -22.56 -10.41
C MET A 135 -33.26 -23.19 -9.70
N VAL A 136 -33.17 -23.39 -8.38
CA VAL A 136 -34.26 -23.96 -7.56
C VAL A 136 -35.15 -22.88 -6.95
N SER A 137 -34.57 -21.76 -6.52
CA SER A 137 -35.29 -20.70 -5.77
C SER A 137 -35.84 -19.57 -6.64
N TYR A 138 -35.29 -19.38 -7.84
CA TYR A 138 -35.54 -18.24 -8.74
C TYR A 138 -35.29 -16.86 -8.11
N TYR A 139 -34.49 -16.78 -7.04
CA TYR A 139 -34.17 -15.49 -6.41
C TYR A 139 -33.07 -14.76 -7.18
N HIS A 140 -33.44 -13.74 -7.95
CA HIS A 140 -32.57 -13.03 -8.90
C HIS A 140 -31.27 -12.46 -8.30
N MET A 141 -31.24 -12.14 -6.99
CA MET A 141 -30.00 -11.68 -6.35
C MET A 141 -28.92 -12.77 -6.32
N LEU A 142 -29.30 -14.05 -6.23
CA LEU A 142 -28.37 -15.17 -6.32
C LEU A 142 -27.80 -15.33 -7.73
N LEU A 143 -28.57 -14.97 -8.77
CA LEU A 143 -28.06 -14.93 -10.13
C LEU A 143 -26.96 -13.86 -10.26
N TYR A 144 -27.19 -12.64 -9.77
CA TYR A 144 -26.15 -11.59 -9.77
C TYR A 144 -24.92 -12.00 -8.98
N PHE A 145 -25.11 -12.56 -7.78
CA PHE A 145 -24.05 -13.07 -6.94
C PHE A 145 -23.25 -14.18 -7.63
N SER A 146 -23.93 -15.12 -8.29
CA SER A 146 -23.31 -16.21 -9.07
C SER A 146 -22.48 -15.67 -10.24
N VAL A 147 -23.11 -14.85 -11.10
CA VAL A 147 -22.47 -14.31 -12.30
C VAL A 147 -21.25 -13.48 -11.94
N LEU A 148 -21.34 -12.64 -10.91
CA LEU A 148 -20.20 -11.84 -10.44
C LEU A 148 -19.07 -12.70 -9.88
N HIS A 149 -19.38 -13.74 -9.10
CA HIS A 149 -18.36 -14.68 -8.62
C HIS A 149 -17.65 -15.42 -9.76
N LEU A 150 -18.40 -15.88 -10.77
CA LEU A 150 -17.81 -16.53 -11.94
C LEU A 150 -16.99 -15.54 -12.78
N ALA A 151 -17.44 -14.29 -12.92
CA ALA A 151 -16.69 -13.25 -13.60
C ALA A 151 -15.38 -12.94 -12.88
N ILE A 152 -15.39 -12.77 -11.55
CA ILE A 152 -14.18 -12.57 -10.75
C ILE A 152 -13.26 -13.76 -10.85
N PHE A 153 -13.77 -15.00 -10.78
CA PHE A 153 -12.98 -16.20 -11.01
C PHE A 153 -12.26 -16.15 -12.36
N VAL A 154 -12.96 -15.85 -13.46
CA VAL A 154 -12.35 -15.77 -14.79
C VAL A 154 -11.25 -14.70 -14.84
N VAL A 155 -11.54 -13.48 -14.37
CA VAL A 155 -10.59 -12.36 -14.43
C VAL A 155 -9.33 -12.62 -13.58
N THR A 156 -9.47 -13.31 -12.45
CA THR A 156 -8.36 -13.56 -11.52
C THR A 156 -7.59 -14.85 -11.82
N ALA A 157 -8.25 -15.89 -12.32
CA ALA A 157 -7.64 -17.17 -12.65
C ALA A 157 -6.90 -17.16 -13.99
N ILE A 158 -7.31 -16.34 -14.97
CA ILE A 158 -6.59 -16.25 -16.25
C ILE A 158 -5.20 -15.63 -15.99
N PRO A 159 -4.11 -16.26 -16.45
CA PRO A 159 -2.77 -15.79 -16.18
C PRO A 159 -2.41 -14.59 -17.06
N ILE A 160 -2.59 -13.39 -16.53
CA ILE A 160 -2.34 -12.11 -17.22
C ILE A 160 -1.22 -11.37 -16.50
N LYS A 161 -0.31 -10.78 -17.30
CA LYS A 161 0.69 -9.82 -16.83
C LYS A 161 0.18 -8.41 -17.12
N GLY A 162 -0.35 -7.75 -16.10
CA GLY A 162 -0.70 -6.33 -16.15
C GLY A 162 0.25 -5.49 -15.30
N THR A 163 -0.22 -4.33 -14.83
CA THR A 163 0.43 -3.55 -13.76
C THR A 163 0.56 -4.34 -12.46
N LEU A 164 -0.39 -5.25 -12.21
CA LEU A 164 -0.32 -6.28 -11.18
C LEU A 164 -0.46 -7.65 -11.86
N LEU A 165 0.14 -8.67 -11.25
CA LEU A 165 -0.01 -10.05 -11.69
C LEU A 165 -1.37 -10.58 -11.20
N SER A 166 -2.15 -11.18 -12.10
CA SER A 166 -3.36 -11.92 -11.69
C SER A 166 -2.98 -13.10 -10.79
N ASP A 167 -3.94 -13.58 -10.00
CA ASP A 167 -3.73 -14.72 -9.11
C ASP A 167 -3.28 -15.96 -9.87
N GLY A 168 -3.89 -16.22 -11.03
CA GLY A 168 -3.47 -17.29 -11.92
C GLY A 168 -2.00 -17.18 -12.35
N MET A 169 -1.55 -15.96 -12.70
CA MET A 169 -0.16 -15.74 -13.09
C MET A 169 0.80 -15.92 -11.91
N GLN A 170 0.47 -15.39 -10.73
CA GLN A 170 1.24 -15.57 -9.51
C GLN A 170 1.35 -17.06 -9.14
N PHE A 171 0.24 -17.80 -9.17
CA PHE A 171 0.22 -19.24 -8.92
C PHE A 171 1.15 -19.98 -9.90
N LEU A 172 1.06 -19.69 -11.21
CA LEU A 172 1.88 -20.35 -12.24
C LEU A 172 3.37 -20.05 -12.09
N ILE A 173 3.74 -18.86 -11.62
CA ILE A 173 5.13 -18.52 -11.32
C ILE A 173 5.61 -19.32 -10.11
N LEU A 174 4.85 -19.28 -9.01
CA LEU A 174 5.25 -19.84 -7.73
C LEU A 174 5.28 -21.38 -7.72
N ILE A 175 4.34 -22.03 -8.42
CA ILE A 175 4.28 -23.50 -8.43
C ILE A 175 5.47 -24.16 -9.13
N LYS A 176 6.15 -23.43 -10.04
CA LYS A 176 7.31 -23.93 -10.79
C LYS A 176 8.59 -24.01 -9.95
N ASP A 177 8.66 -23.23 -8.86
CA ASP A 177 9.80 -23.21 -7.93
C ASP A 177 11.16 -22.98 -8.64
N ASP A 178 11.14 -22.22 -9.74
CA ASP A 178 12.29 -21.88 -10.57
C ASP A 178 12.88 -20.51 -10.22
N GLU A 179 13.81 -20.00 -11.03
CA GLU A 179 14.43 -18.69 -10.79
C GLU A 179 13.42 -17.53 -10.77
N LYS A 180 12.36 -17.60 -11.59
CA LYS A 180 11.31 -16.57 -11.59
C LYS A 180 10.49 -16.63 -10.31
N ALA A 181 10.25 -17.83 -9.79
CA ALA A 181 9.62 -17.99 -8.47
C ALA A 181 10.49 -17.35 -7.38
N ARG A 182 11.81 -17.54 -7.42
CA ARG A 182 12.75 -16.92 -6.46
C ARG A 182 12.77 -15.40 -6.56
N GLU A 183 12.79 -14.83 -7.76
CA GLU A 183 12.68 -13.37 -7.95
C GLU A 183 11.36 -12.82 -7.42
N HIS A 184 10.25 -13.53 -7.67
CA HIS A 184 8.94 -13.12 -7.18
C HIS A 184 8.85 -13.20 -5.64
N LEU A 185 9.38 -14.28 -5.05
CA LEU A 185 9.48 -14.45 -3.60
C LEU A 185 10.36 -13.40 -2.94
N TYR A 186 11.46 -12.99 -3.58
CA TYR A 186 12.30 -11.89 -3.11
C TYR A 186 11.46 -10.61 -2.93
N THR A 187 10.66 -10.23 -3.93
CA THR A 187 9.79 -9.04 -3.83
C THR A 187 8.77 -9.16 -2.70
N ILE A 188 8.21 -10.37 -2.50
CA ILE A 188 7.30 -10.67 -1.38
C ILE A 188 8.02 -10.53 -0.02
N GLN A 189 9.24 -11.05 0.09
CA GLN A 189 10.03 -11.00 1.33
C GLN A 189 10.47 -9.57 1.66
N VAL A 190 10.90 -8.79 0.67
CA VAL A 190 11.24 -7.36 0.84
C VAL A 190 10.02 -6.60 1.36
N SER A 191 8.87 -6.81 0.72
CA SER A 191 7.61 -6.20 1.16
C SER A 191 7.26 -6.64 2.58
N SER A 192 7.47 -7.91 2.92
CA SER A 192 7.22 -8.43 4.26
C SER A 192 8.06 -7.73 5.35
N GLU A 193 9.35 -7.46 5.10
CA GLU A 193 10.18 -6.72 6.07
C GLU A 193 9.75 -5.25 6.18
N LEU A 194 9.44 -4.59 5.05
CA LEU A 194 8.90 -3.22 5.04
C LEU A 194 7.56 -3.11 5.80
N PHE A 195 6.71 -4.14 5.71
CA PHE A 195 5.44 -4.22 6.46
C PHE A 195 5.58 -4.92 7.82
N SER A 196 6.81 -5.15 8.28
CA SER A 196 7.07 -5.75 9.59
C SER A 196 6.95 -4.71 10.71
N TYR A 197 6.72 -5.21 11.92
CA TYR A 197 6.76 -4.40 13.13
C TYR A 197 8.18 -4.29 13.71
N LYS A 198 9.15 -4.98 13.07
CA LYS A 198 10.56 -4.97 13.45
C LYS A 198 11.15 -3.62 13.07
N ARG A 199 11.98 -3.09 13.96
CA ARG A 199 12.77 -1.91 13.63
C ARG A 199 13.72 -2.26 12.46
N PRO A 200 14.07 -1.32 11.55
CA PRO A 200 14.90 -1.63 10.39
C PRO A 200 16.24 -2.32 10.72
N GLU A 201 16.87 -1.97 11.85
CA GLU A 201 18.09 -2.66 12.32
C GLU A 201 17.90 -4.17 12.58
N ASP A 202 16.67 -4.62 12.86
CA ASP A 202 16.30 -6.01 13.13
C ASP A 202 15.80 -6.77 11.88
N TRP A 203 15.84 -6.17 10.68
CA TRP A 203 15.46 -6.83 9.44
C TRP A 203 16.51 -7.89 9.03
N ASP A 204 16.13 -8.83 8.15
CA ASP A 204 17.05 -9.90 7.73
C ASP A 204 18.19 -9.34 6.89
N GLU A 205 19.40 -9.38 7.46
CA GLU A 205 20.64 -8.90 6.83
C GLU A 205 20.90 -9.54 5.46
N ARG A 206 20.55 -10.82 5.27
CA ARG A 206 20.76 -11.49 3.98
C ARG A 206 19.87 -10.90 2.89
N LEU A 207 18.68 -10.45 3.27
CA LEU A 207 17.77 -9.78 2.33
C LEU A 207 18.27 -8.38 2.00
N ILE A 208 18.85 -7.68 2.98
CA ILE A 208 19.48 -6.38 2.79
C ILE A 208 20.66 -6.49 1.83
N GLU A 209 21.60 -7.42 2.08
CA GLU A 209 22.74 -7.69 1.20
C GLU A 209 22.32 -8.09 -0.22
N LEU A 210 21.29 -8.94 -0.34
CA LEU A 210 20.74 -9.32 -1.65
C LEU A 210 20.12 -8.10 -2.37
N SER A 211 19.41 -7.25 -1.64
CA SER A 211 18.87 -5.99 -2.19
C SER A 211 19.99 -5.07 -2.65
N GLU A 212 21.08 -4.90 -1.89
CA GLU A 212 22.25 -4.12 -2.28
C GLU A 212 22.90 -4.64 -3.57
N GLY A 213 23.00 -5.97 -3.72
CA GLY A 213 23.45 -6.60 -4.95
C GLY A 213 22.56 -6.23 -6.14
N LYS A 214 21.23 -6.34 -5.97
CA LYS A 214 20.25 -6.03 -7.01
C LYS A 214 20.19 -4.54 -7.39
N LEU A 215 20.54 -3.63 -6.47
CA LEU A 215 20.63 -2.19 -6.76
C LEU A 215 21.77 -1.84 -7.73
N LYS A 216 22.75 -2.74 -7.90
CA LYS A 216 23.85 -2.57 -8.85
C LYS A 216 23.47 -3.01 -10.28
N GLU A 217 22.38 -3.75 -10.43
CA GLU A 217 21.87 -4.18 -11.73
C GLU A 217 21.22 -2.99 -12.47
N ASP A 218 21.29 -2.98 -13.81
CA ASP A 218 20.63 -1.96 -14.64
C ASP A 218 19.13 -2.28 -14.77
N LYS A 219 18.38 -1.99 -13.72
CA LYS A 219 16.93 -2.22 -13.60
C LYS A 219 16.16 -0.92 -13.49
N SER A 220 14.89 -0.97 -13.88
CA SER A 220 14.01 0.19 -13.80
C SER A 220 13.76 0.60 -12.34
N ILE A 221 13.53 1.90 -12.09
CA ILE A 221 13.25 2.42 -10.74
C ILE A 221 12.08 1.67 -10.08
N SER A 222 11.05 1.34 -10.86
CA SER A 222 9.88 0.60 -10.36
C SER A 222 10.23 -0.79 -9.82
N GLU A 223 11.23 -1.46 -10.39
CA GLU A 223 11.65 -2.79 -9.95
C GLU A 223 12.52 -2.75 -8.70
N ILE A 224 13.33 -1.69 -8.55
CA ILE A 224 14.27 -1.57 -7.43
C ILE A 224 13.71 -0.81 -6.23
N MET A 225 12.59 -0.08 -6.37
CA MET A 225 12.06 0.83 -5.34
C MET A 225 11.96 0.19 -3.96
N SER A 226 11.30 -0.97 -3.85
CA SER A 226 11.13 -1.62 -2.54
C SER A 226 12.45 -2.11 -1.94
N GLY A 227 13.36 -2.63 -2.77
CA GLY A 227 14.70 -3.02 -2.33
C GLY A 227 15.52 -1.81 -1.88
N LEU A 228 15.42 -0.68 -2.59
CA LEU A 228 16.09 0.56 -2.21
C LEU A 228 15.56 1.11 -0.90
N MET A 229 14.24 1.08 -0.68
CA MET A 229 13.65 1.45 0.61
C MET A 229 14.17 0.56 1.74
N LEU A 230 14.23 -0.76 1.51
CA LEU A 230 14.75 -1.72 2.49
C LEU A 230 16.18 -1.37 2.90
N VAL A 231 17.07 -1.24 1.91
CA VAL A 231 18.50 -0.93 2.13
C VAL A 231 18.66 0.43 2.82
N PHE A 232 17.98 1.46 2.33
CA PHE A 232 18.09 2.80 2.90
C PHE A 232 17.70 2.82 4.37
N TYR A 233 16.54 2.25 4.73
CA TYR A 233 16.10 2.22 6.12
C TYR A 233 17.01 1.38 7.01
N ALA A 234 17.40 0.19 6.56
CA ALA A 234 18.25 -0.69 7.35
C ALA A 234 19.62 -0.04 7.62
N ARG A 235 20.30 0.44 6.58
CA ARG A 235 21.61 1.09 6.72
C ARG A 235 21.51 2.41 7.48
N ALA A 236 20.42 3.16 7.33
CA ALA A 236 20.26 4.41 8.06
C ALA A 236 20.06 4.19 9.58
N ASP A 237 19.49 3.05 9.96
CA ASP A 237 19.32 2.66 11.36
C ASP A 237 20.62 2.08 11.95
N GLN A 238 21.29 1.20 11.20
CA GLN A 238 22.53 0.53 11.60
C GLN A 238 23.73 1.48 11.65
N GLU A 239 23.86 2.37 10.65
CA GLU A 239 25.07 3.16 10.41
C GLU A 239 24.84 4.68 10.45
N GLY A 240 23.59 5.11 10.52
CA GLY A 240 23.18 6.51 10.44
C GLY A 240 22.81 6.96 9.03
N MET A 241 21.83 7.88 8.96
CA MET A 241 21.29 8.42 7.71
C MET A 241 22.36 9.05 6.79
N GLU A 242 23.43 9.62 7.36
CA GLU A 242 24.52 10.23 6.58
C GLU A 242 25.27 9.21 5.71
N LYS A 243 25.47 7.98 6.20
CA LYS A 243 26.10 6.92 5.41
C LYS A 243 25.13 6.27 4.43
N ALA A 244 23.89 6.07 4.86
CA ALA A 244 22.87 5.42 4.04
C ALA A 244 22.41 6.26 2.84
N ILE A 245 22.60 7.58 2.87
CA ILE A 245 22.12 8.46 1.81
C ILE A 245 22.74 8.16 0.44
N VAL A 246 23.94 7.57 0.41
CA VAL A 246 24.66 7.22 -0.82
C VAL A 246 23.81 6.34 -1.75
N HIS A 247 22.94 5.50 -1.19
CA HIS A 247 22.04 4.66 -1.97
C HIS A 247 20.95 5.48 -2.69
N LEU A 248 20.53 6.62 -2.14
CA LEU A 248 19.52 7.49 -2.71
C LEU A 248 20.07 8.51 -3.71
N GLU A 249 21.34 8.91 -3.58
CA GLU A 249 21.96 9.98 -4.38
C GLU A 249 21.79 9.78 -5.89
N LYS A 250 22.06 8.55 -6.37
CA LYS A 250 21.89 8.21 -7.79
C LYS A 250 20.44 8.39 -8.25
N ILE A 251 19.46 8.06 -7.40
CA ILE A 251 18.04 8.09 -7.75
C ILE A 251 17.49 9.51 -7.75
N VAL A 252 17.87 10.34 -6.77
CA VAL A 252 17.37 11.73 -6.68
C VAL A 252 17.96 12.65 -7.75
N GLN A 253 19.01 12.21 -8.45
CA GLN A 253 19.58 12.88 -9.62
C GLN A 253 18.85 12.52 -10.93
N LEU A 254 18.02 11.48 -10.94
CA LEU A 254 17.29 11.09 -12.14
C LEU A 254 16.20 12.12 -12.49
N PRO A 255 15.95 12.38 -13.78
CA PRO A 255 14.86 13.26 -14.20
C PRO A 255 13.51 12.77 -13.68
N VAL A 256 12.77 13.66 -13.03
CA VAL A 256 11.43 13.35 -12.51
C VAL A 256 10.40 13.56 -13.64
N THR A 257 9.81 12.46 -14.11
CA THR A 257 8.75 12.42 -15.12
C THR A 257 7.40 12.19 -14.47
N LYS A 258 6.30 12.37 -15.22
CA LYS A 258 4.95 12.05 -14.70
C LYS A 258 4.79 10.57 -14.33
N GLU A 259 5.53 9.69 -15.00
CA GLU A 259 5.47 8.24 -14.80
C GLU A 259 6.27 7.80 -13.59
N ASN A 260 7.50 8.31 -13.42
CA ASN A 260 8.37 7.85 -12.33
C ASN A 260 8.12 8.56 -10.98
N LYS A 261 7.43 9.71 -11.00
CA LYS A 261 7.19 10.55 -9.80
C LYS A 261 6.56 9.79 -8.64
N TYR A 262 5.72 8.80 -8.92
CA TYR A 262 5.08 7.97 -7.89
C TYR A 262 6.04 7.00 -7.19
N PHE A 263 7.15 6.62 -7.84
CA PHE A 263 8.16 5.73 -7.28
C PHE A 263 9.27 6.48 -6.56
N VAL A 264 9.59 7.72 -6.98
CA VAL A 264 10.72 8.48 -6.43
C VAL A 264 10.37 9.47 -5.32
N GLY A 265 9.07 9.78 -5.14
CA GLY A 265 8.62 10.85 -4.24
C GLY A 265 9.15 10.74 -2.81
N SER A 266 9.14 9.53 -2.22
CA SER A 266 9.66 9.32 -0.86
C SER A 266 11.18 9.51 -0.77
N PHE A 267 11.94 9.08 -1.78
CA PHE A 267 13.39 9.27 -1.82
C PHE A 267 13.78 10.75 -1.87
N HIS A 268 13.05 11.57 -2.65
CA HIS A 268 13.25 13.02 -2.63
C HIS A 268 12.91 13.65 -1.27
N SER A 269 11.90 13.13 -0.56
CA SER A 269 11.56 13.60 0.80
C SER A 269 12.69 13.29 1.80
N TRP A 270 13.23 12.06 1.78
CA TRP A 270 14.33 11.67 2.66
C TRP A 270 15.63 12.40 2.33
N TYR A 271 15.91 12.63 1.04
CA TYR A 271 17.07 13.41 0.64
C TYR A 271 17.00 14.86 1.10
N LEU A 272 15.83 15.51 1.01
CA LEU A 272 15.65 16.85 1.57
C LEU A 272 15.82 16.88 3.09
N LEU A 273 15.27 15.89 3.80
CA LEU A 273 15.45 15.75 5.23
C LEU A 273 16.94 15.60 5.59
N TYR A 274 17.67 14.71 4.91
CA TYR A 274 19.11 14.55 5.06
C TYR A 274 19.86 15.89 4.87
N ARG A 275 19.55 16.62 3.80
CA ARG A 275 20.21 17.90 3.51
C ARG A 275 20.00 18.92 4.62
N VAL A 276 18.80 19.00 5.21
CA VAL A 276 18.56 19.90 6.34
C VAL A 276 19.27 19.44 7.62
N LEU A 277 19.29 18.13 7.88
CA LEU A 277 19.90 17.58 9.09
C LEU A 277 21.43 17.74 9.08
N TYR A 278 22.09 17.43 7.97
CA TYR A 278 23.55 17.28 7.90
C TYR A 278 24.26 18.32 7.04
N GLN A 279 23.60 18.91 6.04
CA GLN A 279 24.21 19.81 5.05
C GLN A 279 23.44 21.12 4.86
N LYS A 280 22.89 21.65 5.97
CA LYS A 280 21.96 22.79 5.97
C LYS A 280 22.51 24.03 5.25
N GLU A 281 23.76 24.39 5.51
CA GLU A 281 24.41 25.57 4.92
C GLU A 281 24.54 25.48 3.40
N GLY A 282 24.60 24.27 2.84
CA GLY A 282 24.70 24.02 1.40
C GLY A 282 23.36 23.83 0.70
N LEU A 283 22.22 23.90 1.38
CA LEU A 283 20.90 23.68 0.78
C LEU A 283 20.26 25.00 0.30
N SER A 284 20.22 25.21 -1.02
CA SER A 284 19.54 26.37 -1.59
C SER A 284 18.01 26.18 -1.64
N LEU A 285 17.25 27.29 -1.57
CA LEU A 285 15.79 27.26 -1.73
C LEU A 285 15.37 26.68 -3.10
N GLN A 286 16.12 27.00 -4.16
CA GLN A 286 15.81 26.53 -5.51
C GLN A 286 15.98 25.01 -5.63
N GLU A 287 17.04 24.47 -5.05
CA GLU A 287 17.26 23.03 -4.96
C GLU A 287 16.16 22.35 -4.15
N ALA A 288 15.81 22.89 -2.98
CA ALA A 288 14.73 22.36 -2.15
C ALA A 288 13.40 22.30 -2.92
N LYS A 289 13.06 23.38 -3.64
CA LYS A 289 11.87 23.44 -4.51
C LYS A 289 11.92 22.42 -5.64
N ASN A 290 13.10 22.13 -6.20
CA ASN A 290 13.24 21.14 -7.27
C ASN A 290 12.95 19.72 -6.77
N HIS A 291 13.50 19.30 -5.64
CA HIS A 291 13.18 17.98 -5.07
C HIS A 291 11.71 17.92 -4.60
N ALA A 292 11.17 19.00 -4.03
CA ALA A 292 9.78 19.03 -3.56
C ALA A 292 8.75 18.82 -4.68
N LYS A 293 9.07 19.18 -5.93
CA LYS A 293 8.21 18.89 -7.10
C LYS A 293 8.03 17.40 -7.35
N ALA A 294 8.95 16.54 -6.90
CA ALA A 294 8.86 15.09 -7.02
C ALA A 294 7.95 14.47 -5.95
N ILE A 295 7.76 15.15 -4.83
CA ILE A 295 7.07 14.59 -3.67
C ILE A 295 5.55 14.65 -3.89
N THR A 296 4.90 13.49 -3.85
CA THR A 296 3.45 13.37 -4.03
C THR A 296 2.73 13.36 -2.68
N ARG A 297 1.40 13.52 -2.70
CA ARG A 297 0.55 13.35 -1.51
C ARG A 297 0.24 11.89 -1.17
N LEU A 298 0.90 10.90 -1.81
CA LEU A 298 0.77 9.50 -1.42
C LEU A 298 1.39 9.27 -0.03
N ASP A 299 2.52 9.93 0.23
CA ASP A 299 3.13 10.01 1.54
C ASP A 299 2.85 11.39 2.16
N LEU A 300 1.75 11.50 2.92
CA LEU A 300 1.30 12.78 3.47
C LEU A 300 2.28 13.38 4.49
N HIS A 301 2.88 12.56 5.36
CA HIS A 301 3.81 13.07 6.38
C HIS A 301 5.12 13.56 5.73
N GLY A 302 5.68 12.77 4.79
CA GLY A 302 6.85 13.18 4.01
C GLY A 302 6.59 14.39 3.11
N TYR A 303 5.37 14.53 2.56
CA TYR A 303 4.94 15.70 1.80
C TYR A 303 4.89 16.95 2.67
N TYR A 304 4.17 16.92 3.80
CA TYR A 304 4.05 18.08 4.66
C TYR A 304 5.39 18.46 5.31
N ARG A 305 6.24 17.49 5.66
CA ARG A 305 7.62 17.73 6.12
C ARG A 305 8.41 18.53 5.07
N ALA A 306 8.37 18.10 3.81
CA ALA A 306 9.07 18.81 2.74
C ALA A 306 8.54 20.23 2.50
N GLN A 307 7.22 20.43 2.58
CA GLN A 307 6.63 21.78 2.53
C GLN A 307 7.09 22.65 3.71
N GLY A 308 7.17 22.07 4.91
CA GLY A 308 7.75 22.73 6.08
C GLY A 308 9.19 23.18 5.82
N ILE A 309 10.04 22.28 5.32
CA ILE A 309 11.44 22.60 4.95
C ILE A 309 11.52 23.76 3.95
N ILE A 310 10.66 23.78 2.92
CA ILE A 310 10.62 24.89 1.97
C ILE A 310 10.24 26.20 2.67
N LYS A 311 9.21 26.19 3.51
CA LYS A 311 8.76 27.38 4.23
C LYS A 311 9.79 27.91 5.23
N TYR A 312 10.53 27.01 5.86
CA TYR A 312 11.69 27.36 6.67
C TYR A 312 12.76 28.10 5.85
N LEU A 313 13.11 27.60 4.66
CA LEU A 313 14.08 28.24 3.77
C LEU A 313 13.57 29.57 3.17
N GLU A 314 12.25 29.74 3.06
CA GLU A 314 11.60 31.00 2.68
C GLU A 314 11.55 32.03 3.83
N GLN A 315 11.97 31.65 5.04
CA GLN A 315 11.82 32.45 6.28
C GLN A 315 10.35 32.75 6.64
N ASP A 316 9.42 31.92 6.15
CA ASP A 316 7.98 31.98 6.41
C ASP A 316 7.66 31.10 7.63
N ILE A 317 7.92 31.62 8.83
CA ILE A 317 7.83 30.89 10.10
C ILE A 317 6.40 30.41 10.40
N GLU A 318 5.40 31.25 10.09
CA GLU A 318 3.99 30.90 10.32
C GLU A 318 3.58 29.70 9.45
N ALA A 319 3.85 29.74 8.14
CA ALA A 319 3.53 28.62 7.26
C ALA A 319 4.36 27.38 7.60
N PHE A 320 5.63 27.56 8.00
CA PHE A 320 6.48 26.48 8.48
C PHE A 320 5.82 25.74 9.65
N HIS A 321 5.37 26.44 10.68
CA HIS A 321 4.69 25.82 11.84
C HIS A 321 3.41 25.08 11.43
N ILE A 322 2.60 25.67 10.53
CA ILE A 322 1.39 25.03 10.01
C ILE A 322 1.72 23.69 9.33
N TYR A 323 2.77 23.65 8.50
CA TYR A 323 3.17 22.43 7.80
C TYR A 323 3.81 21.39 8.72
N MET A 324 4.63 21.80 9.69
CA MET A 324 5.21 20.88 10.68
C MET A 324 4.13 20.23 11.54
N LYS A 325 3.13 21.01 11.99
CA LYS A 325 1.98 20.47 12.73
C LYS A 325 1.16 19.47 11.90
N LYS A 326 0.98 19.73 10.59
CA LYS A 326 0.34 18.77 9.68
C LYS A 326 1.17 17.51 9.50
N ALA A 327 2.49 17.64 9.32
CA ALA A 327 3.41 16.51 9.20
C ALA A 327 3.36 15.61 10.45
N ASP A 328 3.44 16.20 11.65
CA ASP A 328 3.35 15.47 12.92
C ASP A 328 2.02 14.73 13.08
N LYS A 329 0.90 15.38 12.74
CA LYS A 329 -0.43 14.76 12.79
C LYS A 329 -0.54 13.54 11.86
N GLU A 330 -0.03 13.64 10.64
CA GLU A 330 -0.05 12.54 9.69
C GLU A 330 0.90 11.42 10.12
N LEU A 331 2.08 11.74 10.65
CA LEU A 331 3.01 10.76 11.21
C LEU A 331 2.39 10.02 12.41
N LYS A 332 1.77 10.73 13.36
CA LYS A 332 0.99 10.14 14.47
C LYS A 332 -0.14 9.23 14.01
N THR A 333 -0.69 9.52 12.84
CA THR A 333 -1.72 8.66 12.23
C THR A 333 -1.10 7.42 11.61
N ALA A 334 0.04 7.56 10.92
CA ALA A 334 0.79 6.44 10.34
C ALA A 334 1.32 5.49 11.43
N GLU A 335 1.84 6.01 12.54
CA GLU A 335 2.38 5.24 13.68
C GLU A 335 1.36 4.26 14.30
N LYS A 336 0.06 4.48 14.09
CA LYS A 336 -1.00 3.53 14.51
C LYS A 336 -0.92 2.19 13.77
N SER A 337 -0.24 2.12 12.63
CA SER A 337 0.05 0.87 11.91
C SER A 337 1.17 0.06 12.55
N GLU A 338 1.96 0.66 13.43
CA GLU A 338 3.06 0.04 14.19
C GLU A 338 4.21 -0.50 13.32
N LEU A 339 4.24 -0.12 12.04
CA LEU A 339 5.33 -0.50 11.13
C LEU A 339 6.66 -0.01 11.70
N GLY A 340 7.66 -0.88 11.77
CA GLY A 340 8.84 -0.61 12.57
C GLY A 340 9.72 0.51 12.02
N TYR A 341 9.74 0.72 10.70
CA TYR A 341 10.45 1.85 10.09
C TYR A 341 9.91 3.22 10.53
N LEU A 342 8.65 3.30 10.98
CA LEU A 342 8.07 4.56 11.45
C LEU A 342 8.72 5.09 12.74
N LYS A 343 9.38 4.21 13.50
CA LYS A 343 10.22 4.65 14.63
C LYS A 343 11.35 5.56 14.15
N LEU A 344 11.98 5.19 13.03
CA LEU A 344 13.05 5.98 12.41
C LEU A 344 12.53 7.30 11.84
N GLU A 345 11.36 7.27 11.18
CA GLU A 345 10.70 8.49 10.71
C GLU A 345 10.38 9.47 11.85
N ARG A 346 9.95 8.94 13.01
CA ARG A 346 9.74 9.73 14.23
C ARG A 346 11.04 10.33 14.75
N GLU A 347 12.07 9.51 14.92
CA GLU A 347 13.38 9.98 15.38
C GLU A 347 13.94 11.08 14.47
N TRP A 348 13.86 10.91 13.15
CA TRP A 348 14.28 11.94 12.20
C TRP A 348 13.43 13.20 12.25
N PHE A 349 12.12 13.06 12.46
CA PHE A 349 11.23 14.21 12.59
C PHE A 349 11.53 15.03 13.85
N GLU A 350 11.82 14.38 14.99
CA GLU A 350 12.25 15.06 16.21
C GLU A 350 13.58 15.78 16.01
N ARG A 351 14.58 15.12 15.41
CA ARG A 351 15.87 15.74 15.06
C ARG A 351 15.71 16.93 14.12
N LEU A 352 14.77 16.86 13.18
CA LEU A 352 14.47 17.98 12.30
C LEU A 352 13.97 19.18 13.10
N LYS A 353 13.04 18.98 14.04
CA LYS A 353 12.51 20.05 14.90
C LYS A 353 13.61 20.73 15.72
N GLU A 354 14.52 19.95 16.29
CA GLU A 354 15.68 20.47 17.02
C GLU A 354 16.59 21.31 16.10
N ARG A 355 16.90 20.80 14.90
CA ARG A 355 17.81 21.45 13.93
C ARG A 355 17.28 22.77 13.37
N VAL A 356 15.96 22.95 13.37
CA VAL A 356 15.29 24.16 12.88
C VAL A 356 14.68 25.02 14.00
N SER A 357 14.98 24.71 15.27
CA SER A 357 14.48 25.42 16.45
C SER A 357 12.96 25.58 16.47
N TYR A 358 12.26 24.47 16.23
CA TYR A 358 10.79 24.44 16.26
C TYR A 358 10.27 24.33 17.70
N ASP A 359 9.68 25.40 18.21
CA ASP A 359 8.99 25.45 19.49
C ASP A 359 7.50 25.12 19.26
N GLY A 360 7.10 23.93 19.71
CA GLY A 360 5.83 23.21 19.45
C GLY A 360 4.55 23.99 19.21
#